data_AF-A0A372RHD9-F1
#
_entry.id   AF-A0A372RHD9-F1
#
_cell.length_a   1.000
_cell.length_b   1.000
_cell.length_c   1.000
_cell.angle_alpha   90.00
_cell.angle_beta   90.00
_cell.angle_gamma   90.00
#
_symmetry.space_group_name_H-M   'P 1'
#
loop_
_entity.id
_entity.type
_entity.pdbx_description
1 polymer ?
#
loop_
_entity_poly.entity_id
_entity_poly.type
_entity_poly.pdbx_seq_one_letter_code
_entity_poly.pdbx_strand_id
1 'polypeptide(L)'
;MAFKFNWPDFTTEFVEQAKQLLTTALNKSNKPANIVDHIVVKDLNMGTKPPELEIMEIGELAVDKFRGIFKLIYSGDAHLTLQTKVQANPMNSNKSDVSMYTRRGILAADQPLVVPMLLRLSNLKLRGIIVLVVSKQKGITLVFKNDPLEKVDISSTFDSISSIQRFLQTEIEKRLRIMFQEDLPSIVHQLSL
;
A
#
# COMPACT_ATOMS: atom_id res chain seq x y z
N MET A 1 -3.65 3.60 -28.48
CA MET A 1 -3.50 5.08 -28.32
C MET A 1 -3.25 5.35 -26.85
N ALA A 2 -2.18 6.08 -26.49
CA ALA A 2 -1.80 6.34 -25.10
C ALA A 2 -2.24 7.75 -24.68
N PHE A 3 -2.86 7.90 -23.50
CA PHE A 3 -3.10 9.22 -22.93
C PHE A 3 -1.78 9.87 -22.51
N LYS A 4 -1.57 11.13 -22.88
CA LYS A 4 -0.49 11.95 -22.34
C LYS A 4 -1.00 12.63 -21.09
N PHE A 5 -0.60 12.15 -19.92
CA PHE A 5 -0.82 12.86 -18.67
C PHE A 5 0.18 13.98 -18.53
N ASN A 6 -0.30 15.20 -18.30
CA ASN A 6 0.52 16.20 -17.66
C ASN A 6 0.62 15.80 -16.19
N TRP A 7 1.84 15.56 -15.72
CA TRP A 7 2.14 15.16 -14.36
C TRP A 7 2.75 16.35 -13.62
N PRO A 8 1.93 17.31 -13.17
CA PRO A 8 2.44 18.48 -12.46
C PRO A 8 2.94 18.11 -11.07
N ASP A 9 3.65 19.04 -10.44
CA ASP A 9 3.91 18.97 -9.01
C ASP A 9 2.57 18.99 -8.26
N PHE A 10 2.33 17.96 -7.46
CA PHE A 10 1.13 17.85 -6.64
C PHE A 10 1.17 18.92 -5.54
N THR A 11 0.03 19.56 -5.29
CA THR A 11 -0.06 20.54 -4.20
C THR A 11 0.22 19.88 -2.85
N THR A 12 0.85 20.61 -1.94
CA THR A 12 1.17 20.11 -0.59
C THR A 12 -0.09 19.67 0.16
N GLU A 13 -1.20 20.39 -0.02
CA GLU A 13 -2.52 20.04 0.54
C GLU A 13 -3.01 18.67 0.07
N PHE A 14 -2.90 18.39 -1.24
CA PHE A 14 -3.26 17.09 -1.80
C PHE A 14 -2.39 15.96 -1.24
N VAL A 15 -1.07 16.20 -1.14
CA VAL A 15 -0.14 15.23 -0.58
C VAL A 15 -0.46 14.95 0.89
N GLU A 16 -0.77 15.96 1.69
CA GLU A 16 -1.17 15.77 3.10
C GLU A 16 -2.49 15.01 3.24
N GLN A 17 -3.49 15.34 2.43
CA GLN A 17 -4.76 14.62 2.42
C GLN A 17 -4.55 13.15 2.01
N ALA A 18 -3.74 12.90 0.98
CA ALA A 18 -3.38 11.55 0.56
C ALA A 18 -2.63 10.79 1.67
N LYS A 19 -1.71 11.44 2.40
CA LYS A 19 -1.03 10.84 3.57
C LYS A 19 -2.03 10.41 4.65
N GLN A 20 -3.03 11.25 4.96
CA GLN A 20 -4.05 10.94 5.96
C GLN A 20 -4.96 9.78 5.52
N LEU A 21 -5.40 9.79 4.26
CA LEU A 21 -6.22 8.72 3.69
C LEU A 21 -5.45 7.40 3.63
N LEU A 22 -4.19 7.40 3.19
CA LEU A 22 -3.32 6.23 3.19
C LEU A 22 -3.06 5.71 4.60
N THR A 23 -2.79 6.61 5.56
CA THR A 23 -2.64 6.25 6.98
C THR A 23 -3.91 5.56 7.49
N THR A 24 -5.08 6.10 7.18
CA THR A 24 -6.36 5.52 7.59
C THR A 24 -6.60 4.15 6.94
N ALA A 25 -6.39 4.04 5.62
CA ALA A 25 -6.56 2.79 4.87
C ALA A 25 -5.60 1.69 5.38
N LEU A 26 -4.33 2.01 5.58
CA LEU A 26 -3.33 1.05 6.08
C LEU A 26 -3.68 0.51 7.47
N ASN A 27 -4.29 1.32 8.33
CA ASN A 27 -4.68 0.93 9.70
C ASN A 27 -6.08 0.32 9.83
N LYS A 28 -6.93 0.39 8.80
CA LYS A 28 -8.31 -0.13 8.84
C LYS A 28 -8.37 -1.66 8.87
N SER A 29 -7.34 -2.36 8.39
CA SER A 29 -7.33 -3.82 8.36
C SER A 29 -6.73 -4.46 9.60
N ASN A 30 -7.07 -5.73 9.80
CA ASN A 30 -6.43 -6.62 10.77
C ASN A 30 -4.89 -6.55 10.65
N LYS A 31 -4.23 -6.03 11.69
CA LYS A 31 -2.77 -5.87 11.72
C LYS A 31 -2.13 -7.27 11.76
N PRO A 32 -1.08 -7.54 10.98
CA PRO A 32 -0.34 -8.79 11.14
C PRO A 32 0.25 -8.85 12.55
N ALA A 33 0.29 -10.04 13.15
CA ALA A 33 0.60 -10.25 14.57
C ALA A 33 1.94 -9.65 15.04
N ASN A 34 2.87 -9.38 14.11
CA ASN A 34 4.18 -8.83 14.40
C ASN A 34 4.24 -7.28 14.34
N ILE A 35 3.24 -6.62 13.74
CA ILE A 35 3.11 -5.15 13.71
C ILE A 35 2.18 -4.74 14.84
N VAL A 36 2.78 -4.27 15.93
CA VAL A 36 2.06 -3.98 17.19
C VAL A 36 1.45 -2.58 17.17
N ASP A 37 2.06 -1.62 16.46
CA ASP A 37 1.67 -0.22 16.53
C ASP A 37 1.05 0.31 15.22
N HIS A 38 0.53 1.53 15.27
CA HIS A 38 -0.08 2.26 14.16
C HIS A 38 0.96 2.54 13.06
N ILE A 39 0.57 2.32 11.80
CA ILE A 39 1.41 2.65 10.65
C ILE A 39 1.18 4.13 10.31
N VAL A 40 2.22 4.95 10.43
CA VAL A 40 2.16 6.38 10.09
C VAL A 40 2.86 6.62 8.77
N VAL A 41 2.19 7.30 7.83
CA VAL A 41 2.84 7.78 6.60
C VAL A 41 3.64 9.04 6.94
N LYS A 42 4.98 8.94 6.95
CA LYS A 42 5.86 10.08 7.24
C LYS A 42 6.07 10.93 5.98
N ASP A 43 6.38 10.25 4.88
CA ASP A 43 6.67 10.91 3.62
C ASP A 43 6.03 10.21 2.44
N LEU A 44 5.53 10.98 1.48
CA LEU A 44 4.82 10.51 0.30
C LEU A 44 5.26 11.37 -0.87
N ASN A 45 5.91 10.73 -1.84
CA ASN A 45 6.30 11.35 -3.09
C ASN A 45 5.67 10.57 -4.24
N MET A 46 4.90 11.28 -5.07
CA MET A 46 4.18 10.71 -6.22
C MET A 46 5.07 10.48 -7.45
N GLY A 47 6.34 10.90 -7.38
CA GLY A 47 7.30 10.78 -8.47
C GLY A 47 7.07 11.80 -9.57
N THR A 48 7.97 11.78 -10.56
CA THR A 48 7.95 12.66 -11.74
C THR A 48 7.38 11.98 -12.98
N LYS A 49 7.30 10.65 -12.96
CA LYS A 49 6.85 9.85 -14.11
C LYS A 49 5.35 9.54 -14.02
N PRO A 50 4.55 9.93 -15.03
CA PRO A 50 3.14 9.56 -15.07
C PRO A 50 2.91 8.07 -15.36
N PRO A 51 1.75 7.52 -14.97
CA PRO A 51 1.26 6.25 -15.48
C PRO A 51 0.87 6.35 -16.95
N GLU A 52 1.02 5.24 -17.67
CA GLU A 52 0.46 5.05 -19.00
C GLU A 52 -0.95 4.46 -18.88
N LEU A 53 -1.91 5.05 -19.60
CA LEU A 53 -3.26 4.51 -19.73
C LEU A 53 -3.56 4.20 -21.19
N GLU A 54 -3.93 2.96 -21.43
CA GLU A 54 -4.36 2.45 -22.73
C GLU A 54 -5.86 2.14 -22.69
N ILE A 55 -6.61 2.68 -23.65
CA ILE A 55 -8.05 2.42 -23.78
C ILE A 55 -8.23 0.97 -24.23
N MET A 56 -8.96 0.19 -23.46
CA MET A 56 -9.39 -1.15 -23.89
C MET A 56 -10.79 -1.10 -24.48
N GLU A 57 -11.73 -0.50 -23.74
CA GLU A 57 -13.13 -0.48 -24.12
C GLU A 57 -13.80 0.78 -23.56
N ILE A 58 -14.67 1.41 -24.35
CA ILE A 58 -15.52 2.49 -23.88
C ILE A 58 -16.92 1.91 -23.78
N GLY A 59 -17.45 1.82 -22.56
CA GLY A 59 -18.74 1.19 -22.30
C GLY A 59 -19.90 2.16 -22.49
N GLU A 60 -19.87 3.29 -21.79
CA GLU A 60 -20.96 4.28 -21.82
C GLU A 60 -20.36 5.67 -21.95
N LEU A 61 -20.81 6.42 -22.96
CA LEU A 61 -20.44 7.80 -23.20
C LEU A 61 -21.72 8.63 -23.26
N ALA A 62 -22.12 9.18 -22.13
CA ALA A 62 -23.24 10.11 -22.00
C ALA A 62 -22.75 11.48 -21.49
N VAL A 63 -23.59 12.51 -21.64
CA VAL A 63 -23.25 13.90 -21.26
C VAL A 63 -22.89 14.03 -19.77
N ASP A 64 -23.47 13.19 -18.92
CA ASP A 64 -23.32 13.26 -17.47
C ASP A 64 -22.64 12.03 -16.85
N LYS A 65 -22.32 11.03 -17.68
CA LYS A 65 -21.73 9.77 -17.24
C LYS A 65 -20.79 9.22 -18.29
N PHE A 66 -19.59 8.89 -17.86
CA PHE A 66 -18.59 8.19 -18.65
C PHE A 66 -18.20 6.90 -17.94
N ARG A 67 -18.16 5.80 -18.70
CA ARG A 67 -17.66 4.52 -18.23
C ARG A 67 -16.68 3.97 -19.26
N GLY A 68 -15.43 3.84 -18.85
CA GLY A 68 -14.37 3.26 -19.67
C GLY A 68 -13.61 2.18 -18.92
N ILE A 69 -13.09 1.22 -19.69
CA ILE A 69 -12.16 0.19 -19.23
C ILE A 69 -10.80 0.54 -19.83
N PHE A 70 -9.81 0.68 -18.96
CA PHE A 70 -8.46 1.06 -19.35
C PHE A 70 -7.46 0.06 -18.78
N LYS A 71 -6.35 -0.11 -19.47
CA LYS A 71 -5.18 -0.78 -18.95
C LYS A 71 -4.23 0.27 -18.41
N LEU A 72 -4.01 0.23 -17.10
CA LEU A 72 -3.08 1.07 -16.35
C LEU A 72 -1.73 0.37 -16.27
N ILE A 73 -0.67 1.06 -16.65
CA ILE A 73 0.71 0.65 -16.44
C ILE A 73 1.42 1.79 -15.73
N TYR A 74 1.96 1.53 -14.55
CA TYR A 74 2.74 2.50 -13.79
C TYR A 74 4.14 1.92 -13.52
N SER A 75 5.16 2.67 -13.91
CA SER A 75 6.58 2.33 -13.74
C SER A 75 7.38 3.56 -13.34
N GLY A 76 6.90 4.22 -12.29
CA GLY A 76 7.45 5.49 -11.82
C GLY A 76 8.48 5.38 -10.70
N ASP A 77 8.86 6.55 -10.22
CA ASP A 77 9.82 6.82 -9.15
C ASP A 77 9.14 7.24 -7.82
N ALA A 78 7.82 6.99 -7.69
CA ALA A 78 7.12 7.20 -6.45
C ALA A 78 7.74 6.39 -5.31
N HIS A 79 7.81 7.03 -4.15
CA HIS A 79 8.26 6.39 -2.92
C HIS A 79 7.43 6.86 -1.73
N LEU A 80 7.29 5.94 -0.79
CA LEU A 80 6.48 6.11 0.40
C LEU A 80 7.32 5.69 1.60
N THR A 81 7.46 6.58 2.56
CA THR A 81 8.15 6.30 3.82
C THR A 81 7.12 6.15 4.93
N LEU A 82 7.05 4.93 5.48
CA LEU A 82 6.20 4.55 6.59
C LEU A 82 7.04 4.44 7.86
N GLN A 83 6.46 4.87 8.97
CA GLN A 83 6.99 4.65 10.30
C GLN A 83 6.02 3.75 11.06
N THR A 84 6.52 2.66 11.60
CA THR A 84 5.72 1.70 12.39
C THR A 84 6.55 1.18 13.56
N LYS A 85 5.93 0.44 14.48
CA LYS A 85 6.66 -0.33 15.48
C LYS A 85 6.40 -1.81 15.31
N VAL A 86 7.48 -2.58 15.33
CA VAL A 86 7.46 -4.03 15.13
C VAL A 86 7.90 -4.69 16.42
N GLN A 87 7.27 -5.81 16.75
CA GLN A 87 7.74 -6.67 17.83
C GLN A 87 8.88 -7.54 17.32
N ALA A 88 10.10 -7.17 17.69
CA ALA A 88 11.31 -7.90 17.38
C ALA A 88 11.68 -8.83 18.54
N ASN A 89 10.81 -9.78 18.89
CA ASN A 89 11.20 -10.85 19.83
C ASN A 89 11.76 -12.06 19.05
N PRO A 90 13.09 -12.23 18.95
CA PRO A 90 13.70 -13.35 18.22
C PRO A 90 13.43 -14.72 18.87
N MET A 91 12.97 -14.77 20.13
CA MET A 91 12.65 -16.03 20.83
C MET A 91 11.20 -16.48 20.64
N ASN A 92 10.31 -15.63 20.09
CA ASN A 92 8.89 -15.95 19.91
C ASN A 92 8.51 -16.29 18.45
N SER A 93 9.44 -16.14 17.49
CA SER A 93 9.15 -16.40 16.07
C SER A 93 8.97 -17.90 15.74
N ASN A 94 9.40 -18.78 16.63
CA ASN A 94 9.24 -20.23 16.54
C ASN A 94 8.75 -20.75 17.90
N LYS A 95 7.46 -20.60 18.21
CA LYS A 95 6.83 -21.54 19.15
C LYS A 95 6.74 -22.89 18.44
N SER A 96 7.87 -23.60 18.40
CA SER A 96 7.85 -25.01 18.09
C SER A 96 6.99 -25.68 19.15
N ASP A 97 5.92 -26.37 18.72
CA ASP A 97 4.99 -27.19 19.52
C ASP A 97 5.68 -28.40 20.16
N VAL A 98 6.87 -28.20 20.73
CA VAL A 98 7.57 -29.24 21.47
C VAL A 98 7.10 -29.10 22.90
N SER A 99 6.17 -29.96 23.29
CA SER A 99 5.80 -30.19 24.68
C SER A 99 7.07 -30.53 25.47
N MET A 100 7.62 -29.53 26.17
CA MET A 100 8.71 -29.73 27.11
C MET A 100 8.24 -29.32 28.49
N TYR A 101 7.59 -30.29 29.14
CA TYR A 101 7.63 -30.43 30.58
C TYR A 101 9.07 -30.19 31.04
N THR A 102 9.30 -29.25 31.94
CA THR A 102 10.59 -28.75 32.46
C THR A 102 11.35 -27.71 31.60
N ARG A 103 10.92 -26.45 31.64
CA ARG A 103 11.88 -25.33 31.58
C ARG A 103 11.53 -24.27 32.64
N ARG A 104 12.50 -23.95 33.50
CA ARG A 104 12.53 -22.70 34.26
C ARG A 104 12.70 -21.58 33.23
N GLY A 105 11.59 -21.04 32.74
CA GLY A 105 11.59 -19.97 31.75
C GLY A 105 12.29 -18.74 32.31
N ILE A 106 13.25 -18.19 31.57
CA ILE A 106 13.84 -16.90 31.86
C ILE A 106 12.72 -15.86 31.63
N LEU A 107 12.04 -15.47 32.71
CA LEU A 107 10.85 -14.60 32.69
C LEU A 107 11.07 -13.25 31.97
N ALA A 108 12.32 -12.77 31.89
CA ALA A 108 12.66 -11.53 31.21
C ALA A 108 12.72 -11.65 29.67
N ALA A 109 12.83 -12.85 29.11
CA ALA A 109 12.93 -13.07 27.65
C ALA A 109 11.55 -13.19 26.96
N ASP A 110 10.46 -13.19 27.73
CA ASP A 110 9.08 -13.25 27.24
C ASP A 110 8.49 -11.85 26.96
N GLN A 111 9.19 -10.78 27.33
CA GLN A 111 8.67 -9.42 27.15
C GLN A 111 8.71 -9.02 25.66
N PRO A 112 7.62 -8.47 25.09
CA PRO A 112 7.60 -7.99 23.71
C PRO A 112 8.54 -6.79 23.56
N LEU A 113 9.67 -6.99 22.88
CA LEU A 113 10.57 -5.89 22.50
C LEU A 113 9.97 -5.16 21.30
N VAL A 114 9.30 -4.04 21.57
CA VAL A 114 8.72 -3.17 20.54
C VAL A 114 9.78 -2.18 20.09
N VAL A 115 10.20 -2.27 18.84
CA VAL A 115 11.24 -1.40 18.27
C VAL A 115 10.65 -0.54 17.15
N PRO A 116 10.91 0.77 17.12
CA PRO A 116 10.51 1.60 15.99
C PRO A 116 11.25 1.17 14.73
N MET A 117 10.51 1.07 13.63
CA MET A 117 10.99 0.68 12.33
C MET A 117 10.58 1.74 11.30
N LEU A 118 11.53 2.09 10.44
CA LEU A 118 11.26 2.90 9.26
C LEU A 118 11.27 1.98 8.04
N LEU A 119 10.20 2.05 7.26
CA LEU A 119 9.98 1.28 6.05
C LEU A 119 9.90 2.26 4.88
N ARG A 120 10.66 2.00 3.82
CA ARG A 120 10.62 2.78 2.60
C ARG A 120 10.24 1.87 1.45
N LEU A 121 9.09 2.17 0.85
CA LEU A 121 8.61 1.54 -0.36
C LEU A 121 9.07 2.37 -1.55
N SER A 122 9.62 1.69 -2.54
CA SER A 122 10.23 2.29 -3.72
C SER A 122 9.98 1.42 -4.96
N ASN A 123 10.21 1.99 -6.15
CA ASN A 123 10.06 1.30 -7.43
C ASN A 123 8.72 0.55 -7.57
N LEU A 124 7.63 1.22 -7.19
CA LEU A 124 6.30 0.67 -7.30
C LEU A 124 5.95 0.47 -8.79
N LYS A 125 5.76 -0.79 -9.19
CA LYS A 125 5.30 -1.17 -10.53
C LYS A 125 3.87 -1.68 -10.42
N LEU A 126 2.97 -0.99 -11.12
CA LEU A 126 1.57 -1.41 -11.21
C LEU A 126 1.22 -1.77 -12.64
N ARG A 127 0.41 -2.81 -12.78
CA ARG A 127 -0.18 -3.24 -14.04
C ARG A 127 -1.57 -3.78 -13.77
N GLY A 128 -2.59 -3.07 -14.21
CA GLY A 128 -3.98 -3.44 -13.94
C GLY A 128 -4.95 -3.00 -15.01
N ILE A 129 -6.09 -3.66 -15.07
CA ILE A 129 -7.27 -3.25 -15.81
C ILE A 129 -8.15 -2.49 -14.84
N ILE A 130 -8.36 -1.21 -15.11
CA ILE A 130 -9.21 -0.32 -14.33
C ILE A 130 -10.53 -0.08 -15.04
N VAL A 131 -11.61 -0.02 -14.26
CA VAL A 131 -12.89 0.53 -14.69
C VAL A 131 -12.97 1.93 -14.10
N LEU A 132 -12.99 2.93 -14.96
CA LEU A 132 -13.21 4.31 -14.58
C LEU A 132 -14.67 4.66 -14.85
N VAL A 133 -15.37 5.08 -13.80
CA VAL A 133 -16.72 5.64 -13.89
C VAL A 133 -16.64 7.09 -13.45
N VAL A 134 -16.96 8.01 -14.35
CA VAL A 134 -17.05 9.43 -14.05
C VAL A 134 -18.51 9.83 -14.15
N SER A 135 -19.06 10.42 -13.10
CA SER A 135 -20.41 10.96 -13.11
C SER A 135 -20.42 12.36 -12.51
N LYS A 136 -21.11 13.31 -13.14
CA LYS A 136 -21.20 14.69 -12.60
C LYS A 136 -21.84 14.75 -11.22
N GLN A 137 -22.75 13.84 -10.90
CA GLN A 137 -23.46 13.81 -9.62
C GLN A 137 -22.72 13.03 -8.53
N LYS A 138 -21.92 12.02 -8.92
CA LYS A 138 -21.29 11.06 -7.98
C LYS A 138 -19.76 11.13 -7.97
N GLY A 139 -19.15 12.02 -8.76
CA GLY A 139 -17.70 12.14 -8.86
C GLY A 139 -17.05 11.00 -9.67
N ILE A 140 -15.75 10.79 -9.43
CA ILE A 140 -14.93 9.79 -10.10
C ILE A 140 -14.80 8.55 -9.22
N THR A 141 -15.04 7.38 -9.79
CA THR A 141 -14.79 6.09 -9.15
C THR A 141 -13.88 5.25 -10.03
N LEU A 142 -12.79 4.75 -9.44
CA LEU A 142 -11.84 3.87 -10.10
C LEU A 142 -11.84 2.52 -9.40
N VAL A 143 -12.07 1.44 -10.15
CA VAL A 143 -12.07 0.07 -9.60
C VAL A 143 -11.12 -0.80 -10.40
N PHE A 144 -10.25 -1.54 -9.72
CA PHE A 144 -9.39 -2.54 -10.35
C PHE A 144 -10.14 -3.86 -10.54
N LYS A 145 -10.13 -4.39 -11.77
CA LYS A 145 -10.74 -5.70 -12.08
C LYS A 145 -9.81 -6.88 -11.75
N ASN A 146 -8.51 -6.64 -11.73
CA ASN A 146 -7.47 -7.62 -11.45
C ASN A 146 -6.52 -7.08 -10.37
N ASP A 147 -5.61 -7.92 -9.91
CA ASP A 147 -4.51 -7.48 -9.04
C ASP A 147 -3.61 -6.46 -9.76
N PRO A 148 -3.49 -5.22 -9.24
CA PRO A 148 -2.71 -4.19 -9.89
C PRO A 148 -1.23 -4.18 -9.52
N LEU A 149 -0.81 -4.88 -8.46
CA LEU A 149 0.56 -4.80 -7.96
C LEU A 149 1.47 -5.82 -8.67
N GLU A 150 2.40 -5.35 -9.49
CA GLU A 150 3.38 -6.20 -10.18
C GLU A 150 4.65 -6.37 -9.35
N LYS A 151 5.20 -5.27 -8.83
CA LYS A 151 6.40 -5.28 -7.99
C LYS A 151 6.44 -4.07 -7.06
N VAL A 152 7.00 -4.25 -5.87
CA VAL A 152 7.38 -3.15 -4.97
C VAL A 152 8.69 -3.51 -4.27
N ASP A 153 9.63 -2.57 -4.22
CA ASP A 153 10.89 -2.74 -3.49
C ASP A 153 10.73 -2.12 -2.10
N ILE A 154 10.85 -2.96 -1.06
CA ILE A 154 10.69 -2.57 0.34
C ILE A 154 12.06 -2.60 1.01
N SER A 155 12.46 -1.46 1.56
CA SER A 155 13.69 -1.29 2.35
C SER A 155 13.35 -0.90 3.78
N SER A 156 14.15 -1.36 4.73
CA SER A 156 13.91 -1.18 6.14
C SER A 156 15.17 -1.02 6.97
N THR A 157 15.05 -0.42 8.16
CA THR A 157 16.14 -0.31 9.14
C THR A 157 16.67 -1.68 9.62
N PHE A 158 15.89 -2.76 9.44
CA PHE A 158 16.27 -4.13 9.82
C PHE A 158 16.63 -5.03 8.62
N ASP A 159 17.02 -4.46 7.48
CA ASP A 159 17.38 -5.20 6.25
C ASP A 159 18.57 -6.17 6.42
N SER A 160 19.33 -6.06 7.52
CA SER A 160 20.38 -7.01 7.86
C SER A 160 19.87 -8.43 8.18
N ILE A 161 18.58 -8.58 8.47
CA ILE A 161 17.96 -9.85 8.83
C ILE A 161 17.06 -10.32 7.67
N SER A 162 17.59 -11.22 6.85
CA SER A 162 16.92 -11.74 5.64
C SER A 162 15.55 -12.37 5.90
N SER A 163 15.36 -13.03 7.05
CA SER A 163 14.07 -13.61 7.45
C SER A 163 13.00 -12.53 7.68
N ILE A 164 13.38 -11.42 8.33
CA ILE A 164 12.47 -10.30 8.61
C ILE A 164 12.16 -9.55 7.31
N GLN A 165 13.17 -9.32 6.47
CA GLN A 165 13.00 -8.70 5.17
C GLN A 165 11.97 -9.44 4.29
N ARG A 166 12.12 -10.76 4.13
CA ARG A 166 11.20 -11.59 3.32
C ARG A 166 9.79 -11.61 3.88
N PHE A 167 9.67 -11.69 5.20
CA PHE A 167 8.38 -11.65 5.88
C PHE A 167 7.68 -10.30 5.64
N LEU A 168 8.38 -9.19 5.87
CA LEU A 168 7.83 -7.85 5.66
C LEU A 168 7.50 -7.59 4.21
N GLN A 169 8.32 -8.08 3.28
CA GLN A 169 8.04 -7.97 1.86
C GLN A 169 6.72 -8.63 1.51
N THR A 170 6.54 -9.90 1.90
CA THR A 170 5.32 -10.67 1.62
C THR A 170 4.08 -10.03 2.26
N GLU A 171 4.18 -9.63 3.53
CA GLU A 171 3.07 -9.03 4.27
C GLU A 171 2.65 -7.67 3.71
N ILE A 172 3.62 -6.80 3.39
CA ILE A 172 3.33 -5.48 2.83
C ILE A 172 2.81 -5.58 1.40
N GLU A 173 3.33 -6.48 0.57
CA GLU A 173 2.80 -6.75 -0.77
C GLU A 173 1.34 -7.20 -0.71
N LYS A 174 1.03 -8.17 0.16
CA LYS A 174 -0.34 -8.64 0.39
C LYS A 174 -1.25 -7.51 0.87
N ARG A 175 -0.75 -6.65 1.77
CA ARG A 175 -1.51 -5.52 2.30
C ARG A 175 -1.80 -4.47 1.23
N LEU A 176 -0.78 -4.10 0.44
CA LEU A 176 -0.93 -3.15 -0.65
C LEU A 176 -1.95 -3.64 -1.68
N ARG A 177 -1.92 -4.93 -2.02
CA ARG A 177 -2.90 -5.54 -2.92
C ARG A 177 -4.34 -5.31 -2.44
N ILE A 178 -4.61 -5.58 -1.16
CA ILE A 178 -5.94 -5.36 -0.56
C ILE A 178 -6.31 -3.88 -0.60
N MET A 179 -5.38 -3.00 -0.19
CA MET A 179 -5.60 -1.55 -0.19
C MET A 179 -5.94 -1.02 -1.59
N PHE A 180 -5.25 -1.49 -2.62
CA PHE A 180 -5.51 -1.09 -4.00
C PHE A 180 -6.88 -1.57 -4.52
N GLN A 181 -7.34 -2.74 -4.08
CA GLN A 181 -8.62 -3.30 -4.52
C GLN A 181 -9.82 -2.70 -3.76
N GLU A 182 -9.72 -2.54 -2.44
CA GLU A 182 -10.84 -2.16 -1.58
C GLU A 182 -10.87 -0.67 -1.24
N ASP A 183 -9.72 -0.10 -0.90
CA ASP A 183 -9.65 1.24 -0.32
C ASP A 183 -9.39 2.32 -1.38
N LEU A 184 -8.59 2.05 -2.41
CA LEU A 184 -8.29 3.04 -3.46
C LEU A 184 -9.54 3.58 -4.16
N PRO A 185 -10.56 2.79 -4.52
CA PRO A 185 -11.80 3.33 -5.09
C PRO A 185 -12.45 4.39 -4.21
N SER A 186 -12.44 4.16 -2.89
CA SER A 186 -12.99 5.07 -1.89
C SER A 186 -12.14 6.33 -1.76
N ILE A 187 -10.82 6.19 -1.78
CA ILE A 187 -9.86 7.31 -1.72
C ILE A 187 -10.03 8.22 -2.95
N VAL A 188 -10.08 7.65 -4.16
CA VAL A 188 -10.24 8.44 -5.39
C VAL A 188 -11.59 9.16 -5.42
N HIS A 189 -12.64 8.50 -4.96
CA HIS A 189 -13.95 9.14 -4.82
C HIS A 189 -13.91 10.32 -3.83
N GLN A 190 -13.28 10.15 -2.67
CA GLN A 190 -13.14 11.22 -1.68
C GLN A 190 -12.27 12.40 -2.17
N LEU A 191 -11.24 12.12 -2.97
CA LEU A 191 -10.39 13.16 -3.57
C LEU A 191 -11.06 13.86 -4.77
N SER A 192 -12.13 13.27 -5.31
CA SER A 192 -12.87 13.80 -6.45
C SER A 192 -14.11 14.62 -6.07
N LEU A 193 -14.53 14.58 -4.80
CA LEU A 193 -15.64 15.37 -4.26
C LEU A 193 -15.19 16.79 -3.95
#